data_AF-T0YI80-F1
#
_entry.id   AF-T0YI80-F1
#
_cell.length_a   1.000
_cell.length_b   1.000
_cell.length_c   1.000
_cell.angle_alpha   90.00
_cell.angle_beta   90.00
_cell.angle_gamma   90.00
#
_symmetry.space_group_name_H-M   'P 1'
#
loop_
_entity.id
_entity.type
_entity.pdbx_description
1 polymer ?
#
loop_
_entity_poly.entity_id
_entity_poly.type
_entity_poly.pdbx_seq_one_letter_code
_entity_poly.pdbx_strand_id
1 'polypeptide(L)'
;MKAADYGKTTNSVAAFVSTNSICQGQQIPTLWSEIFATEQEIAFAHTSFKWKNLASHNAGVTVVVVGMSNHPPKVRRLFSEADAGGTFVKEVEYINAYLIPAANVIVKKRLQQLCGLTQMNYGNYPGDGNHLTISRAERDMLLGKRPDLQKLVRQVVGAQEFIKGLSRYCLWIDNEDLELALSEPVVAQRIEAVRRVRMSSRDSSLNKLAMRSHQYRDRNVAK
;
A
#
# COMPACT_ATOMS: atom_id res chain seq x y z
N MET A 1 3.09 19.31 -12.47
CA MET A 1 3.77 19.43 -13.77
C MET A 1 3.22 20.56 -14.61
N LYS A 2 2.04 20.47 -15.25
CA LYS A 2 1.54 21.55 -16.14
C LYS A 2 1.60 22.98 -15.54
N ALA A 3 1.15 23.17 -14.30
CA ALA A 3 1.23 24.47 -13.62
C ALA A 3 2.67 24.91 -13.31
N ALA A 4 3.55 23.96 -12.99
CA ALA A 4 4.96 24.22 -12.75
C ALA A 4 5.68 24.64 -14.03
N ASP A 5 5.37 23.98 -15.16
CA ASP A 5 5.90 24.34 -16.48
C ASP A 5 5.40 25.72 -16.94
N TYR A 6 4.12 26.03 -16.73
CA TYR A 6 3.57 27.36 -17.00
C TYR A 6 4.25 28.44 -16.17
N GLY A 7 4.54 28.14 -14.90
CA GLY A 7 5.24 29.04 -13.98
C GLY A 7 6.68 29.36 -14.38
N LYS A 8 7.31 28.58 -15.28
CA LYS A 8 8.65 28.90 -15.81
C LYS A 8 8.65 30.14 -16.70
N THR A 9 7.57 30.35 -17.46
CA THR A 9 7.48 31.45 -18.44
C THR A 9 6.60 32.59 -17.97
N THR A 10 5.80 32.36 -16.93
CA THR A 10 4.82 33.33 -16.43
C THR A 10 4.91 33.45 -14.92
N ASN A 11 5.08 34.68 -14.41
CA ASN A 11 4.98 34.95 -12.98
C ASN A 11 3.56 34.59 -12.49
N SER A 12 3.46 33.48 -11.78
CA SER A 12 2.19 32.89 -11.38
C SER A 12 2.30 32.14 -10.06
N VAL A 13 1.14 32.00 -9.42
CA VAL A 13 0.96 31.19 -8.22
C VAL A 13 -0.18 30.23 -8.52
N ALA A 14 0.04 28.94 -8.28
CA ALA A 14 -0.98 27.91 -8.46
C ALA A 14 -1.23 27.20 -7.14
N ALA A 15 -2.49 26.91 -6.82
CA ALA A 15 -2.85 26.12 -5.66
C ALA A 15 -3.80 25.00 -6.06
N PHE A 16 -3.53 23.79 -5.53
CA PHE A 16 -4.35 22.62 -5.81
C PHE A 16 -4.78 21.94 -4.52
N VAL A 17 -6.05 21.51 -4.50
CA VAL A 17 -6.50 20.45 -3.59
C VAL A 17 -6.08 19.13 -4.21
N SER A 18 -5.45 18.26 -3.43
CA SER A 18 -5.05 16.91 -3.87
C SER A 18 -5.14 15.91 -2.73
N THR A 19 -5.16 14.63 -3.05
CA THR A 19 -5.01 13.58 -2.02
C THR A 19 -3.68 13.76 -1.29
N ASN A 20 -3.67 13.62 0.04
CA ASN A 20 -2.45 13.81 0.83
C ASN A 20 -1.28 12.88 0.46
N SER A 21 -1.56 11.79 -0.24
CA SER A 21 -0.58 10.84 -0.78
C SER A 21 0.49 11.48 -1.66
N ILE A 22 0.24 12.63 -2.32
CA ILE A 22 1.28 13.32 -3.11
C ILE A 22 2.40 13.88 -2.22
N CYS A 23 2.14 14.08 -0.93
CA CYS A 23 3.09 14.56 0.08
C CYS A 23 3.48 13.44 1.05
N GLN A 24 3.31 12.17 0.67
CA GLN A 24 3.61 11.00 1.52
C GLN A 24 4.26 9.85 0.73
N GLY A 25 5.12 9.08 1.40
CA GLY A 25 5.66 7.82 0.89
C GLY A 25 6.35 7.92 -0.47
N GLN A 26 6.05 6.98 -1.36
CA GLN A 26 6.77 6.80 -2.64
C GLN A 26 6.47 7.89 -3.69
N GLN A 27 5.38 8.65 -3.54
CA GLN A 27 5.01 9.67 -4.52
C GLN A 27 5.96 10.88 -4.46
N ILE A 28 6.49 11.20 -3.27
CA ILE A 28 7.33 12.38 -3.07
C ILE A 28 8.56 12.41 -3.98
N PRO A 29 9.45 11.41 -3.96
CA PRO A 29 10.65 11.44 -4.78
C PRO A 29 10.35 11.47 -6.29
N THR A 30 9.20 10.95 -6.73
CA THR A 30 8.82 10.94 -8.14
C THR A 30 8.24 12.28 -8.58
N LEU A 31 7.32 12.86 -7.79
CA LEU A 31 6.60 14.07 -8.19
C LEU A 31 7.35 15.34 -7.81
N TRP A 32 7.75 15.47 -6.55
CA TRP A 32 8.29 16.73 -6.03
C TRP A 32 9.72 17.00 -6.50
N SER A 33 10.52 15.96 -6.77
CA SER A 33 11.83 16.15 -7.40
C SER A 33 11.69 16.86 -8.75
N GLU A 34 10.71 16.45 -9.57
CA GLU A 34 10.45 17.05 -10.88
C GLU A 34 9.88 18.47 -10.77
N ILE A 35 8.99 18.73 -9.80
CA ILE A 35 8.46 20.08 -9.55
C ILE A 35 9.56 21.02 -9.04
N PHE A 36 10.39 20.59 -8.10
CA PHE A 36 11.47 21.44 -7.57
C PHE A 36 12.57 21.69 -8.60
N ALA A 37 12.78 20.76 -9.55
CA ALA A 37 13.67 20.98 -10.68
C ALA A 37 13.20 22.11 -11.63
N THR A 38 11.94 22.55 -11.52
CA THR A 38 11.43 23.73 -12.24
C THR A 38 11.52 25.02 -11.44
N GLU A 39 12.35 25.06 -10.39
CA GLU A 39 12.50 26.21 -9.47
C GLU A 39 11.21 26.60 -8.73
N GLN A 40 10.20 25.73 -8.77
CA GLN A 40 8.97 25.94 -8.02
C GLN A 40 9.21 25.57 -6.57
N GLU A 41 8.62 26.33 -5.68
CA GLU A 41 8.64 26.10 -4.25
C GLU A 41 7.22 26.14 -3.68
N ILE A 42 7.02 25.52 -2.53
CA ILE A 42 5.74 25.60 -1.83
C ILE A 42 5.64 26.97 -1.16
N ALA A 43 4.68 27.79 -1.61
CA ALA A 43 4.44 29.15 -1.10
C ALA A 43 3.54 29.15 0.14
N PHE A 44 2.60 28.22 0.23
CA PHE A 44 1.79 27.93 1.42
C PHE A 44 1.24 26.51 1.31
N ALA A 45 0.82 25.92 2.42
CA ALA A 45 0.13 24.63 2.39
C ALA A 45 -0.87 24.48 3.52
N HIS A 46 -1.93 23.71 3.27
CA HIS A 46 -2.76 23.12 4.29
C HIS A 46 -2.40 21.65 4.42
N THR A 47 -1.98 21.22 5.62
CA THR A 47 -1.67 19.83 5.93
C THR A 47 -2.92 18.96 5.84
N SER A 48 -2.76 17.65 6.01
CA SER A 48 -3.84 16.67 5.87
C SER A 48 -5.10 17.05 6.66
N PHE A 49 -6.25 17.06 5.99
CA PHE A 49 -7.58 17.20 6.59
C PHE A 49 -8.59 16.29 5.89
N LYS A 50 -9.68 15.95 6.58
CA LYS A 50 -10.73 15.13 5.98
C LYS A 50 -11.55 15.97 5.01
N TRP A 51 -11.71 15.50 3.78
CA TRP A 51 -12.58 16.15 2.81
C TRP A 51 -14.02 16.12 3.29
N LYS A 52 -14.71 17.25 3.16
CA LYS A 52 -16.13 17.38 3.46
C LYS A 52 -16.78 18.36 2.48
N ASN A 53 -17.92 17.97 1.93
CA ASN A 53 -18.83 18.79 1.16
C ASN A 53 -20.28 18.59 1.64
N LEU A 54 -21.24 19.20 0.95
CA LEU A 54 -22.67 19.15 1.30
C LEU A 54 -23.42 17.92 0.73
N ALA A 55 -22.72 16.94 0.15
CA ALA A 55 -23.35 15.73 -0.39
C ALA A 55 -23.69 14.73 0.72
N SER A 56 -24.78 13.98 0.53
CA SER A 56 -25.28 12.96 1.47
C SER A 56 -24.28 11.82 1.73
N HIS A 57 -23.41 11.53 0.74
CA HIS A 57 -22.35 10.54 0.85
C HIS A 57 -21.00 11.18 0.54
N ASN A 58 -20.44 11.85 1.54
CA ASN A 58 -19.11 12.41 1.46
C ASN A 58 -18.06 11.33 1.19
N ALA A 59 -17.14 11.60 0.26
CA ALA A 59 -15.99 10.74 0.03
C ALA A 59 -15.09 10.73 1.28
N GLY A 60 -14.77 9.55 1.81
CA GLY A 60 -13.87 9.37 2.96
C GLY A 60 -12.39 9.53 2.60
N VAL A 61 -12.02 10.66 2.00
CA VAL A 61 -10.65 10.95 1.52
C VAL A 61 -9.99 12.03 2.38
N THR A 62 -8.69 11.89 2.60
CA THR A 62 -7.86 12.91 3.25
C THR A 62 -7.11 13.69 2.18
N VAL A 63 -7.22 15.02 2.23
CA VAL A 63 -6.67 15.92 1.22
C VAL A 63 -5.67 16.88 1.85
N VAL A 64 -4.87 17.50 0.99
CA VAL A 64 -3.98 18.64 1.30
C VAL A 64 -4.31 19.77 0.32
N VAL A 65 -3.95 20.99 0.69
CA VAL A 65 -3.89 22.13 -0.24
C VAL A 65 -2.44 22.53 -0.37
N VAL A 66 -1.91 22.62 -1.59
CA VAL A 66 -0.54 23.07 -1.79
C VAL A 66 -0.50 24.19 -2.81
N GLY A 67 -0.04 25.36 -2.36
CA GLY A 67 0.26 26.51 -3.19
C GLY A 67 1.73 26.50 -3.60
N MET A 68 2.01 26.69 -4.88
CA MET A 68 3.36 26.68 -5.45
C MET A 68 3.62 27.94 -6.26
N SER A 69 4.87 28.39 -6.24
CA SER A 69 5.38 29.49 -7.05
C SER A 69 6.90 29.42 -7.19
N ASN A 70 7.46 29.98 -8.25
CA ASN A 70 8.90 30.25 -8.40
C ASN A 70 9.35 31.52 -7.65
N HIS A 71 8.40 32.31 -7.12
CA HIS A 71 8.67 33.49 -6.31
C HIS A 71 7.87 33.42 -5.00
N PRO A 72 8.12 32.42 -4.13
CA PRO A 72 7.39 32.29 -2.88
C PRO A 72 7.68 33.48 -1.96
N PRO A 73 6.72 33.86 -1.08
CA PRO A 73 6.98 34.87 -0.06
C PRO A 73 8.04 34.38 0.94
N LYS A 74 8.80 35.32 1.52
CA LYS A 74 9.79 35.02 2.57
C LYS A 74 9.15 34.36 3.79
N VAL A 75 7.95 34.82 4.16
CA VAL A 75 7.13 34.22 5.22
C VAL A 75 6.01 33.43 4.57
N ARG A 76 5.98 32.12 4.84
CA ARG A 76 5.01 31.16 4.30
C ARG A 76 4.04 30.75 5.40
N ARG A 77 2.82 30.39 5.01
CA ARG A 77 1.79 29.94 5.95
C ARG A 77 1.55 28.45 5.80
N LEU A 78 1.67 27.72 6.90
CA LEU A 78 1.33 26.31 7.02
C LEU A 78 0.08 26.19 7.89
N PHE A 79 -1.01 25.70 7.30
CA PHE A 79 -2.30 25.53 7.94
C PHE A 79 -2.49 24.07 8.39
N SER A 80 -3.07 23.86 9.56
CA SER A 80 -3.44 22.53 10.06
C SER A 80 -4.76 22.57 10.82
N GLU A 81 -5.51 21.46 10.85
CA GLU A 81 -6.72 21.37 11.70
C GLU A 81 -6.32 21.31 13.17
N ALA A 82 -7.04 22.04 14.02
CA ALA A 82 -6.91 21.95 15.47
C ALA A 82 -7.84 20.85 16.03
N ASP A 83 -7.40 20.14 17.07
CA ASP A 83 -8.18 19.04 17.68
C ASP A 83 -9.56 19.48 18.20
N ALA A 84 -9.68 20.74 18.65
CA ALA A 84 -10.92 21.34 19.13
C ALA A 84 -11.82 21.91 18.02
N GLY A 85 -11.45 21.72 16.75
CA GLY A 85 -12.06 22.39 15.60
C GLY A 85 -11.42 23.75 15.32
N GLY A 86 -11.41 24.14 14.04
CA GLY A 86 -10.74 25.35 13.55
C GLY A 86 -9.40 25.07 12.88
N THR A 87 -8.73 26.14 12.43
CA THR A 87 -7.49 26.06 11.65
C THR A 87 -6.37 26.80 12.38
N PHE A 88 -5.30 26.09 12.70
CA PHE A 88 -4.05 26.67 13.20
C PHE A 88 -3.19 27.13 12.02
N VAL A 89 -2.54 28.28 12.18
CA VAL A 89 -1.62 28.83 11.17
C VAL A 89 -0.25 29.00 11.78
N LYS A 90 0.76 28.40 11.15
CA LYS A 90 2.17 28.60 11.47
C LYS A 90 2.85 29.42 10.38
N GLU A 91 3.55 30.47 10.78
CA GLU A 91 4.45 31.22 9.90
C GLU A 91 5.83 30.58 9.90
N VAL A 92 6.36 30.29 8.71
CA VAL A 92 7.60 29.54 8.51
C VAL A 92 8.37 30.08 7.31
N GLU A 93 9.68 29.95 7.31
CA GLU A 93 10.52 30.44 6.18
C GLU A 93 10.52 29.49 4.98
N TYR A 94 10.28 28.20 5.23
CA TYR A 94 10.32 27.16 4.21
C TYR A 94 9.33 26.04 4.51
N ILE A 95 8.76 25.43 3.47
CA ILE A 95 7.88 24.25 3.55
C ILE A 95 8.40 23.22 2.56
N ASN A 96 8.73 22.01 3.02
CA ASN A 96 9.20 20.94 2.14
C ASN A 96 8.05 20.09 1.57
N ALA A 97 8.39 19.12 0.72
CA ALA A 97 7.43 18.22 0.06
C ALA A 97 6.59 17.34 1.03
N TYR A 98 6.95 17.26 2.30
CA TYR A 98 6.22 16.55 3.35
C TYR A 98 5.26 17.47 4.11
N LEU A 99 5.15 18.74 3.68
CA LEU A 99 4.35 19.80 4.30
C LEU A 99 4.78 20.11 5.75
N ILE A 100 6.09 20.05 6.01
CA ILE A 100 6.66 20.44 7.30
C ILE A 100 7.70 21.55 7.12
N PRO A 101 7.92 22.39 8.15
CA PRO A 101 8.90 23.46 8.10
C PRO A 101 10.30 22.94 8.42
N ALA A 102 10.89 22.25 7.46
CA ALA A 102 12.21 21.65 7.56
C ALA A 102 12.93 21.70 6.21
N ALA A 103 14.23 21.38 6.20
CA ALA A 103 15.02 21.35 4.98
C ALA A 103 14.41 20.44 3.89
N ASN A 104 14.76 20.73 2.62
CA ASN A 104 14.34 19.95 1.46
C ASN A 104 15.12 18.64 1.33
N VAL A 105 14.83 17.68 2.20
CA VAL A 105 15.43 16.35 2.17
C VAL A 105 14.40 15.35 1.65
N ILE A 106 14.61 14.84 0.44
CA ILE A 106 13.74 13.83 -0.17
C ILE A 106 14.27 12.43 0.13
N VAL A 107 13.47 11.63 0.83
CA VAL A 107 13.75 10.22 1.10
C VAL A 107 13.36 9.38 -0.12
N LYS A 108 14.34 8.74 -0.75
CA LYS A 108 14.16 7.87 -1.93
C LYS A 108 14.00 6.41 -1.53
N LYS A 109 13.25 5.65 -2.35
CA LYS A 109 13.12 4.20 -2.20
C LYS A 109 14.50 3.53 -2.27
N ARG A 110 14.75 2.58 -1.36
CA ARG A 110 15.92 1.70 -1.39
C ARG A 110 15.49 0.24 -1.27
N LEU A 111 16.21 -0.64 -1.95
CA LEU A 111 16.03 -2.09 -1.85
C LEU A 111 16.88 -2.70 -0.72
N GLN A 112 17.99 -2.04 -0.37
CA GLN A 112 18.90 -2.44 0.69
C GLN A 112 18.88 -1.40 1.81
N GLN A 113 18.99 -1.88 3.05
CA GLN A 113 19.06 -1.04 4.24
C GLN A 113 20.41 -0.28 4.31
N LEU A 114 20.46 0.78 5.12
CA LEU A 114 21.66 1.63 5.27
C LEU A 114 22.46 1.34 6.56
N CYS A 115 21.87 0.67 7.54
CA CYS A 115 22.32 0.58 8.93
C CYS A 115 22.73 -0.84 9.39
N GLY A 116 23.11 -1.74 8.47
CA GLY A 116 23.52 -3.10 8.79
C GLY A 116 22.40 -4.05 9.27
N LEU A 117 21.12 -3.64 9.23
CA LEU A 117 20.01 -4.47 9.70
C LEU A 117 19.68 -5.64 8.76
N THR A 118 18.98 -6.64 9.31
CA THR A 118 18.46 -7.77 8.53
C THR A 118 17.44 -7.30 7.49
N GLN A 119 17.45 -7.95 6.32
CA GLN A 119 16.50 -7.66 5.25
C GLN A 119 15.06 -7.90 5.72
N MET A 120 14.21 -6.89 5.55
CA MET A 120 12.77 -7.02 5.76
C MET A 120 12.14 -7.68 4.52
N ASN A 121 11.45 -8.81 4.74
CA ASN A 121 10.70 -9.48 3.68
C ASN A 121 9.26 -9.01 3.66
N TYR A 122 8.70 -8.87 2.46
CA TYR A 122 7.26 -8.76 2.30
C TYR A 122 6.60 -10.10 2.66
N GLY A 123 5.37 -10.04 3.17
CA GLY A 123 4.59 -11.23 3.51
C GLY A 123 4.29 -12.11 2.30
N ASN A 124 3.81 -13.31 2.55
CA ASN A 124 3.50 -14.26 1.48
C ASN A 124 2.22 -13.86 0.73
N TYR A 125 2.34 -13.33 -0.47
CA TYR A 125 1.20 -13.12 -1.35
C TYR A 125 0.77 -14.45 -1.99
N PRO A 126 -0.51 -14.86 -1.87
CA PRO A 126 -0.97 -16.12 -2.44
C PRO A 126 -1.27 -16.04 -3.95
N GLY A 127 -1.86 -14.94 -4.41
CA GLY A 127 -2.28 -14.78 -5.82
C GLY A 127 -3.23 -15.90 -6.28
N ASP A 128 -4.16 -16.29 -5.41
CA ASP A 128 -4.93 -17.54 -5.49
C ASP A 128 -6.45 -17.33 -5.54
N GLY A 129 -6.92 -16.08 -5.53
CA GLY A 129 -8.35 -15.77 -5.43
C GLY A 129 -8.98 -16.16 -4.09
N ASN A 130 -8.17 -16.31 -3.03
CA ASN A 130 -8.57 -16.76 -1.70
C ASN A 130 -9.03 -18.23 -1.65
N HIS A 131 -8.66 -19.07 -2.62
CA HIS A 131 -9.06 -20.48 -2.66
C HIS A 131 -8.17 -21.39 -1.78
N LEU A 132 -6.91 -21.03 -1.53
CA LEU A 132 -6.02 -21.72 -0.60
C LEU A 132 -6.19 -21.24 0.84
N THR A 133 -6.92 -20.15 1.07
CA THR A 133 -7.26 -19.69 2.42
C THR A 133 -8.50 -20.43 2.92
N ILE A 134 -8.44 -20.92 4.16
CA ILE A 134 -9.54 -21.63 4.82
C ILE A 134 -9.79 -21.06 6.20
N SER A 135 -11.06 -21.07 6.60
CA SER A 135 -11.53 -20.73 7.94
C SER A 135 -11.17 -21.82 8.95
N ARG A 136 -11.28 -21.48 10.24
CA ARG A 136 -11.12 -22.45 11.32
C ARG A 136 -12.09 -23.64 11.18
N ALA A 137 -13.35 -23.37 10.84
CA ALA A 137 -14.36 -24.43 10.68
C ALA A 137 -14.03 -25.36 9.52
N GLU A 138 -13.63 -24.83 8.36
CA GLU A 138 -13.19 -25.65 7.22
C GLU A 138 -11.96 -26.50 7.55
N ARG A 139 -11.01 -25.92 8.29
CA ARG A 139 -9.83 -26.62 8.79
C ARG A 139 -10.21 -27.78 9.71
N ASP A 140 -11.07 -27.53 10.70
CA ASP A 140 -11.51 -28.54 11.66
C ASP A 140 -12.29 -29.68 10.98
N MET A 141 -13.16 -29.35 10.00
CA MET A 141 -13.88 -30.36 9.20
C MET A 141 -12.95 -31.19 8.31
N LEU A 142 -11.97 -30.55 7.66
CA LEU A 142 -11.00 -31.22 6.79
C LEU A 142 -10.18 -32.24 7.58
N LEU A 143 -9.62 -31.80 8.72
CA LEU A 143 -8.73 -32.61 9.53
C LEU A 143 -9.45 -33.66 10.36
N GLY A 144 -10.71 -33.42 10.72
CA GLY A 144 -11.56 -34.43 11.36
C GLY A 144 -11.82 -35.64 10.45
N LYS A 145 -11.88 -35.44 9.13
CA LYS A 145 -12.04 -36.51 8.13
C LYS A 145 -10.71 -37.10 7.68
N ARG A 146 -9.70 -36.25 7.52
CA ARG A 146 -8.39 -36.60 6.94
C ARG A 146 -7.25 -36.03 7.78
N PRO A 147 -6.93 -36.67 8.93
CA PRO A 147 -5.86 -36.21 9.82
C PRO A 147 -4.48 -36.19 9.16
N ASP A 148 -4.27 -37.03 8.14
CA ASP A 148 -3.06 -37.09 7.33
C ASP A 148 -2.75 -35.79 6.55
N LEU A 149 -3.76 -34.94 6.33
CA LEU A 149 -3.59 -33.64 5.67
C LEU A 149 -3.11 -32.53 6.61
N GLN A 150 -2.90 -32.80 7.91
CA GLN A 150 -2.43 -31.81 8.89
C GLN A 150 -1.18 -31.06 8.41
N LYS A 151 -0.23 -31.75 7.76
CA LYS A 151 1.00 -31.13 7.25
C LYS A 151 0.78 -30.08 6.16
N LEU A 152 -0.35 -30.15 5.45
CA LEU A 152 -0.73 -29.20 4.41
C LEU A 152 -1.39 -27.95 4.96
N VAL A 153 -1.76 -27.92 6.25
CA VAL A 153 -2.51 -26.82 6.83
C VAL A 153 -1.61 -25.98 7.73
N ARG A 154 -1.53 -24.68 7.46
CA ARG A 154 -0.76 -23.73 8.27
C ARG A 154 -1.62 -22.57 8.74
N GLN A 155 -1.30 -22.04 9.92
CA GLN A 155 -1.91 -20.80 10.38
C GLN A 155 -1.36 -19.62 9.58
N VAL A 156 -2.25 -18.69 9.21
CA VAL A 156 -1.89 -17.43 8.55
C VAL A 156 -2.20 -16.30 9.50
N VAL A 157 -1.23 -15.41 9.68
CA VAL A 157 -1.38 -14.21 10.50
C VAL A 157 -1.09 -13.00 9.63
N GLY A 158 -2.15 -12.32 9.17
CA GLY A 158 -2.08 -11.02 8.54
C GLY A 158 -2.38 -9.89 9.52
N ALA A 159 -2.52 -8.66 9.00
CA ALA A 159 -2.85 -7.50 9.83
C ALA A 159 -4.20 -7.65 10.55
N GLN A 160 -5.22 -8.21 9.89
CA GLN A 160 -6.52 -8.42 10.51
C GLN A 160 -6.47 -9.48 11.61
N GLU A 161 -5.80 -10.61 11.35
CA GLU A 161 -5.63 -11.67 12.35
C GLU A 161 -4.86 -11.15 13.57
N PHE A 162 -3.77 -10.40 13.35
CA PHE A 162 -2.97 -9.82 14.42
C PHE A 162 -3.73 -8.78 15.24
N ILE A 163 -4.41 -7.83 14.58
CA ILE A 163 -5.07 -6.70 15.27
C ILE A 163 -6.37 -7.14 15.96
N LYS A 164 -7.14 -8.05 15.33
CA LYS A 164 -8.48 -8.43 15.80
C LYS A 164 -8.53 -9.80 16.48
N GLY A 165 -7.39 -10.48 16.65
CA GLY A 165 -7.33 -11.82 17.24
C GLY A 165 -8.06 -12.90 16.43
N LEU A 166 -8.17 -12.73 15.11
CA LEU A 166 -8.85 -13.70 14.25
C LEU A 166 -7.95 -14.91 13.95
N SER A 167 -8.56 -16.07 13.79
CA SER A 167 -7.87 -17.29 13.37
C SER A 167 -8.14 -17.59 11.90
N ARG A 168 -7.09 -17.59 11.08
CA ARG A 168 -7.13 -17.94 9.66
C ARG A 168 -6.08 -18.99 9.35
N TYR A 169 -6.41 -19.88 8.41
CA TYR A 169 -5.51 -20.96 7.98
C TYR A 169 -5.36 -20.92 6.46
N CYS A 170 -4.34 -21.63 5.97
CA CYS A 170 -4.19 -21.89 4.55
C CYS A 170 -3.74 -23.32 4.27
N LEU A 171 -3.98 -23.71 3.02
CA LEU A 171 -3.37 -24.86 2.38
C LEU A 171 -1.98 -24.44 1.88
N TRP A 172 -0.94 -24.92 2.56
CA TRP A 172 0.47 -24.74 2.21
C TRP A 172 1.01 -26.06 1.66
N ILE A 173 0.95 -26.22 0.34
CA ILE A 173 1.21 -27.50 -0.32
C ILE A 173 2.55 -27.44 -1.04
N ASP A 174 3.50 -28.29 -0.64
CA ASP A 174 4.76 -28.50 -1.34
C ASP A 174 4.59 -29.44 -2.53
N ASN A 175 5.57 -29.46 -3.45
CA ASN A 175 5.47 -30.32 -4.64
C ASN A 175 5.39 -31.80 -4.27
N GLU A 176 6.17 -32.22 -3.26
CA GLU A 176 6.15 -33.61 -2.76
C GLU A 176 4.80 -34.01 -2.16
N ASP A 177 3.99 -33.06 -1.69
CA ASP A 177 2.69 -33.33 -1.06
C ASP A 177 1.50 -33.14 -2.01
N LEU A 178 1.75 -32.84 -3.30
CA LEU A 178 0.69 -32.54 -4.25
C LEU A 178 -0.26 -33.74 -4.46
N GLU A 179 0.28 -34.95 -4.59
CA GLU A 179 -0.53 -36.16 -4.76
C GLU A 179 -1.44 -36.39 -3.55
N LEU A 180 -0.91 -36.19 -2.35
CA LEU A 180 -1.68 -36.27 -1.12
C LEU A 180 -2.80 -35.21 -1.10
N ALA A 181 -2.49 -33.97 -1.49
CA ALA A 181 -3.48 -32.90 -1.57
C ALA A 181 -4.59 -33.22 -2.57
N LEU A 182 -4.25 -33.77 -3.73
CA LEU A 182 -5.20 -34.15 -4.77
C LEU A 182 -6.06 -35.37 -4.39
N SER A 183 -5.61 -36.20 -3.45
CA SER A 183 -6.39 -37.33 -2.93
C SER A 183 -7.66 -36.91 -2.17
N GLU A 184 -7.76 -35.64 -1.75
CA GLU A 184 -8.94 -35.08 -1.11
C GLU A 184 -9.72 -34.19 -2.10
N PRO A 185 -10.95 -34.59 -2.51
CA PRO A 185 -11.70 -33.86 -3.53
C PRO A 185 -11.90 -32.37 -3.23
N VAL A 186 -12.12 -32.00 -1.97
CA VAL A 186 -12.32 -30.59 -1.58
C VAL A 186 -11.04 -29.76 -1.81
N VAL A 187 -9.87 -30.35 -1.56
CA VAL A 187 -8.57 -29.69 -1.77
C VAL A 187 -8.26 -29.62 -3.27
N ALA A 188 -8.49 -30.70 -4.02
CA ALA A 188 -8.32 -30.72 -5.47
C ALA A 188 -9.16 -29.64 -6.18
N GLN A 189 -10.42 -29.48 -5.77
CA GLN A 189 -11.32 -28.44 -6.31
C GLN A 189 -10.79 -27.02 -6.04
N ARG A 190 -10.18 -26.78 -4.88
CA ARG A 190 -9.55 -25.48 -4.55
C ARG A 190 -8.35 -25.21 -5.44
N ILE A 191 -7.46 -26.20 -5.61
CA ILE A 191 -6.29 -26.08 -6.50
C ILE A 191 -6.73 -25.74 -7.93
N GLU A 192 -7.78 -26.39 -8.42
CA GLU A 192 -8.32 -26.10 -9.75
C GLU A 192 -8.97 -24.70 -9.84
N ALA A 193 -9.62 -24.24 -8.78
CA ALA A 193 -10.11 -22.87 -8.70
C ALA A 193 -8.96 -21.84 -8.76
N VAL A 194 -7.84 -22.08 -8.06
CA VAL A 194 -6.63 -21.26 -8.17
C VAL A 194 -6.13 -21.22 -9.61
N ARG A 195 -6.07 -22.38 -10.28
CA ARG A 195 -5.62 -22.47 -11.68
C ARG A 195 -6.47 -21.59 -12.59
N ARG A 196 -7.80 -21.66 -12.46
CA ARG A 196 -8.74 -20.85 -13.24
C ARG A 196 -8.56 -19.35 -12.98
N VAL A 197 -8.44 -18.94 -11.71
CA VAL A 197 -8.17 -17.53 -11.34
C VAL A 197 -6.86 -17.03 -11.93
N ARG A 198 -5.80 -17.84 -11.84
CA ARG A 198 -4.49 -17.49 -12.38
C ARG A 198 -4.49 -17.40 -13.90
N MET A 199 -5.19 -18.28 -14.60
CA MET A 199 -5.30 -18.25 -16.06
C MET A 199 -6.15 -17.09 -16.58
N SER A 200 -7.16 -16.64 -15.84
CA SER A 200 -8.01 -15.51 -16.25
C SER A 200 -7.44 -14.14 -15.85
N SER A 201 -6.36 -14.11 -15.07
CA SER A 201 -5.72 -12.87 -14.64
C SER A 201 -5.12 -12.08 -15.81
N ARG A 202 -5.23 -10.74 -15.75
CA ARG A 202 -4.52 -9.81 -16.65
C ARG A 202 -3.03 -9.71 -16.33
N ASP A 203 -2.62 -10.13 -15.14
CA ASP A 203 -1.22 -10.16 -14.72
C ASP A 203 -0.54 -11.42 -15.27
N SER A 204 0.33 -11.24 -16.27
CA SER A 204 1.09 -12.33 -16.91
C SER A 204 1.95 -13.12 -15.92
N SER A 205 2.36 -12.53 -14.80
CA SER A 205 3.09 -13.24 -13.75
C SER A 205 2.22 -14.29 -13.07
N LEU A 206 0.92 -14.01 -12.86
CA LEU A 206 -0.03 -14.96 -12.29
C LEU A 206 -0.38 -16.08 -13.27
N ASN A 207 -0.50 -15.79 -14.58
CA ASN A 207 -0.75 -16.83 -15.58
C ASN A 207 0.33 -17.92 -15.56
N LYS A 208 1.61 -17.53 -15.44
CA LYS A 208 2.74 -18.49 -15.32
C LYS A 208 2.64 -19.38 -14.08
N LEU A 209 2.02 -18.89 -13.00
CA LEU A 209 1.85 -19.63 -11.75
C LEU A 209 0.70 -20.65 -11.82
N ALA A 210 -0.09 -20.67 -12.90
CA ALA A 210 -1.16 -21.65 -13.07
C ALA A 210 -0.64 -23.10 -13.08
N MET A 211 0.60 -23.33 -13.54
CA MET A 211 1.24 -24.66 -13.50
C MET A 211 1.56 -25.14 -12.08
N ARG A 212 1.60 -24.23 -11.10
CA ARG A 212 1.84 -24.53 -9.68
C ARG A 212 0.72 -24.00 -8.79
N SER A 213 -0.52 -24.29 -9.19
CA SER A 213 -1.74 -23.77 -8.56
C SER A 213 -1.96 -24.22 -7.11
N HIS A 214 -1.30 -25.30 -6.69
CA HIS A 214 -1.28 -25.75 -5.30
C HIS A 214 -0.43 -24.87 -4.37
N GLN A 215 0.47 -24.06 -4.93
CA GLN A 215 1.39 -23.24 -4.16
C GLN A 215 0.95 -21.78 -4.08
N TYR A 216 1.30 -21.12 -2.97
CA TYR A 216 1.34 -19.67 -2.89
C TYR A 216 2.36 -19.10 -3.90
N ARG A 217 2.12 -17.88 -4.40
CA ARG A 217 3.12 -17.19 -5.24
C ARG A 217 4.44 -17.01 -4.50
N ASP A 218 4.36 -16.39 -3.32
CA ASP A 218 5.50 -16.11 -2.45
C ASP A 218 5.53 -17.14 -1.33
N ARG A 219 6.71 -17.73 -1.08
CA ARG A 219 6.88 -18.87 -0.17
C ARG A 219 7.95 -18.64 0.90
N ASN A 220 8.03 -17.42 1.41
CA ASN A 220 8.98 -17.05 2.46
C ASN A 220 8.60 -17.74 3.77
N VAL A 221 9.50 -18.56 4.29
CA VAL A 221 9.40 -19.17 5.61
C VAL A 221 10.56 -18.68 6.46
N ALA A 222 10.31 -18.44 7.75
CA ALA A 222 11.39 -18.17 8.69
C ALA A 222 12.32 -19.41 8.73
N LYS A 223 13.62 -19.17 8.67
CA LYS A 223 14.64 -20.19 8.91
C LYS A 223 14.92 -20.27 10.40
#